data_AF-A0A562I8V2-F1
#
_entry.id   AF-A0A562I8V2-F1
#
_cell.length_a   1.000
_cell.length_b   1.000
_cell.length_c   1.000
_cell.angle_alpha   90.00
_cell.angle_beta   90.00
_cell.angle_gamma   90.00
#
_symmetry.space_group_name_H-M   'P 1'
#
loop_
_entity.id
_entity.type
_entity.pdbx_description
1 polymer ?
#
loop_
_entity_poly.entity_id
_entity_poly.type
_entity_poly.pdbx_seq_one_letter_code
_entity_poly.pdbx_strand_id
1 'polypeptide(L)'
;MTAVDQHEALAPAAVRAAGAADPAGFVTTQGHVLCVPDLLATLTTEAVVHHLDLVVDLPDAVPPAELPVRVAVTALAGLLPDDAVRPADWDDREFLLKAAGRVPLTDSDRLALGDAAGWFPLIG
;
A
#
# COMPACT_ATOMS: atom_id res chain seq x y z
N MET A 1 15.48 12.21 -22.19
CA MET A 1 15.05 11.12 -21.31
C MET A 1 13.74 11.56 -20.69
N THR A 2 12.66 10.86 -21.02
CA THR A 2 11.31 11.14 -20.50
C THR A 2 11.15 10.54 -19.10
N ALA A 3 10.09 10.92 -18.38
CA ALA A 3 9.74 10.31 -17.10
C ALA A 3 9.46 8.80 -17.24
N VAL A 4 8.94 8.38 -18.39
CA VAL A 4 8.72 6.96 -18.72
C VAL A 4 10.06 6.24 -18.89
N ASP A 5 11.00 6.81 -19.65
CA ASP A 5 12.35 6.24 -19.83
C ASP A 5 13.08 6.09 -18.48
N GLN A 6 12.90 7.06 -17.58
CA GLN A 6 13.46 7.00 -16.23
C GLN A 6 12.83 5.88 -15.42
N HIS A 7 11.51 5.75 -15.44
CA HIS A 7 10.80 4.70 -14.70
C HIS A 7 11.19 3.29 -15.19
N GLU A 8 11.27 3.10 -16.51
CA GLU A 8 11.68 1.83 -17.12
C GLU A 8 13.09 1.39 -16.72
N ALA A 9 14.01 2.34 -16.52
CA ALA A 9 15.37 2.03 -16.06
C ALA A 9 15.45 1.84 -14.53
N LEU A 10 14.72 2.66 -13.77
CA LEU A 10 14.77 2.70 -12.31
C LEU A 10 14.08 1.49 -11.67
N ALA A 11 12.90 1.09 -12.15
CA ALA A 11 12.14 0.01 -11.52
C ALA A 11 12.91 -1.33 -11.50
N PRO A 12 13.50 -1.82 -12.63
CA PRO A 12 14.31 -3.02 -12.60
C PRO A 12 15.59 -2.88 -11.75
N ALA A 13 16.19 -1.69 -11.70
CA ALA A 13 17.35 -1.43 -10.87
C ALA A 13 17.01 -1.49 -9.37
N ALA A 14 15.87 -0.92 -8.97
CA ALA A 14 15.35 -0.99 -7.61
C ALA A 14 15.06 -2.44 -7.19
N VAL A 15 14.45 -3.25 -8.06
CA VAL A 15 14.20 -4.68 -7.79
C VAL A 15 15.51 -5.44 -7.57
N ARG A 16 16.54 -5.22 -8.39
CA ARG A 16 17.84 -5.85 -8.20
C ARG A 16 18.52 -5.39 -6.90
N ALA A 17 18.43 -4.10 -6.57
CA ALA A 17 18.95 -3.57 -5.32
C ALA A 17 18.25 -4.18 -4.10
N ALA A 18 16.92 -4.31 -4.15
CA ALA A 18 16.13 -4.98 -3.12
C ALA A 18 16.55 -6.44 -2.93
N GLY A 19 16.76 -7.17 -4.03
CA GLY A 19 17.22 -8.57 -3.98
C GLY A 19 18.65 -8.77 -3.48
N ALA A 20 19.48 -7.72 -3.50
CA ALA A 20 20.85 -7.75 -3.01
C ALA A 20 21.03 -7.13 -1.61
N ALA A 21 19.98 -6.49 -1.06
CA ALA A 21 20.02 -5.84 0.24
C ALA A 21 20.13 -6.87 1.38
N ASP A 22 20.83 -6.51 2.45
CA ASP A 22 20.86 -7.30 3.68
C ASP A 22 19.45 -7.27 4.34
N PRO A 23 18.77 -8.42 4.49
CA PRO A 23 17.43 -8.45 5.11
C PRO A 23 17.43 -8.03 6.59
N ALA A 24 18.56 -8.10 7.28
CA ALA A 24 18.72 -7.61 8.65
C ALA A 24 19.22 -6.14 8.69
N GLY A 25 19.46 -5.54 7.53
CA GLY A 25 19.97 -4.19 7.40
C GLY A 25 18.95 -3.11 7.75
N PHE A 26 19.46 -1.90 7.97
CA PHE A 26 18.68 -0.70 8.23
C PHE A 26 19.03 0.39 7.24
N VAL A 27 18.04 1.22 6.91
CA VAL A 27 18.14 2.30 5.91
C VAL A 27 17.52 3.57 6.45
N THR A 28 18.17 4.70 6.17
CA THR A 28 17.63 6.03 6.50
C THR A 28 16.85 6.59 5.33
N THR A 29 15.58 6.93 5.53
CA THR A 29 14.73 7.57 4.52
C THR A 29 13.76 8.55 5.17
N GLN A 30 13.58 9.73 4.58
CA GLN A 30 12.63 10.76 5.08
C GLN A 30 12.78 11.07 6.58
N GLY A 31 14.00 11.01 7.14
CA GLY A 31 14.25 11.22 8.57
C GLY A 31 13.97 10.01 9.48
N HIS A 32 13.51 8.89 8.93
CA HIS A 32 13.26 7.63 9.64
C HIS A 32 14.39 6.62 9.41
N VAL A 33 14.57 5.71 10.36
CA VAL A 33 15.37 4.49 10.20
C VAL A 33 14.40 3.32 10.11
N LEU A 34 14.42 2.60 9.00
CA LEU A 34 13.58 1.43 8.77
C LEU A 34 14.47 0.20 8.60
N CYS A 35 14.00 -0.98 9.01
CA CYS A 35 14.64 -2.20 8.54
C CYS A 35 14.35 -2.38 7.05
N VAL A 36 15.24 -3.08 6.34
CA VAL A 36 15.08 -3.32 4.89
C VAL A 36 13.72 -3.94 4.55
N PRO A 37 13.22 -4.97 5.26
CA PRO A 37 11.88 -5.51 5.02
C PRO A 37 10.76 -4.47 5.11
N ASP A 38 10.81 -3.56 6.08
CA ASP A 38 9.80 -2.51 6.25
C ASP A 38 9.82 -1.52 5.09
N LEU A 39 11.02 -1.07 4.68
CA LEU A 39 11.13 -0.19 3.50
C LEU A 39 10.56 -0.87 2.25
N LEU A 40 10.85 -2.16 2.04
CA LEU A 40 10.32 -2.90 0.88
C LEU A 40 8.81 -3.07 0.96
N ALA A 41 8.24 -3.28 2.15
CA ALA A 41 6.79 -3.31 2.35
C ALA A 41 6.16 -1.94 2.06
N THR A 42 6.78 -0.84 2.49
CA THR A 42 6.35 0.53 2.17
C THR A 42 6.34 0.77 0.66
N LEU A 43 7.46 0.51 -0.03
CA LEU A 43 7.55 0.72 -1.49
C LEU A 43 6.58 -0.18 -2.27
N THR A 44 6.37 -1.41 -1.80
CA THR A 44 5.37 -2.32 -2.37
C THR A 44 3.96 -1.77 -2.18
N THR A 45 3.64 -1.24 -0.99
CA THR A 45 2.35 -0.62 -0.69
C THR A 45 2.08 0.59 -1.58
N GLU A 46 3.07 1.49 -1.72
CA GLU A 46 2.99 2.64 -2.63
C GLU A 46 2.75 2.20 -4.08
N ALA A 47 3.51 1.22 -4.56
CA ALA A 47 3.37 0.70 -5.93
C ALA A 47 1.97 0.11 -6.17
N VAL A 48 1.38 -0.61 -5.20
CA VAL A 48 0.02 -1.16 -5.31
C VAL A 48 -1.02 -0.05 -5.35
N VAL A 49 -0.95 0.94 -4.46
CA VAL A 49 -1.90 2.07 -4.44
C VAL A 49 -1.80 2.88 -5.73
N HIS A 50 -0.59 3.17 -6.21
CA HIS A 50 -0.40 3.89 -7.46
C HIS A 50 -0.83 3.07 -8.69
N HIS A 51 -0.65 1.74 -8.69
CA HIS A 51 -1.23 0.89 -9.74
C HIS A 51 -2.76 1.03 -9.73
N LEU A 52 -3.41 0.96 -8.56
CA LEU A 52 -4.86 1.17 -8.45
C LEU A 52 -5.29 2.55 -8.97
N ASP A 53 -4.54 3.61 -8.65
CA ASP A 53 -4.78 4.97 -9.14
C ASP A 53 -4.68 5.05 -10.69
N LEU A 54 -3.71 4.32 -11.28
CA LEU A 54 -3.47 4.33 -12.74
C LEU A 54 -4.54 3.58 -13.56
N VAL A 55 -5.25 2.62 -12.97
CA VAL A 55 -6.21 1.77 -13.69
C VAL A 55 -7.67 2.17 -13.54
N VAL A 56 -7.99 3.25 -12.83
CA VAL A 56 -9.36 3.67 -12.51
C VAL A 56 -10.25 3.78 -13.76
N ASP A 57 -9.75 4.41 -14.83
CA ASP A 57 -10.49 4.65 -16.08
C ASP A 57 -10.07 3.69 -17.21
N LEU A 58 -9.44 2.56 -16.87
CA LEU A 58 -8.94 1.56 -17.82
C LEU A 58 -9.58 0.19 -17.52
N PRO A 59 -10.81 -0.07 -18.00
CA PRO A 59 -11.59 -1.26 -17.61
C PRO A 59 -10.93 -2.59 -17.98
N ASP A 60 -10.05 -2.60 -19.00
CA ASP A 60 -9.33 -3.78 -19.47
C ASP A 60 -7.90 -3.89 -18.89
N ALA A 61 -7.50 -2.98 -18.00
CA ALA A 61 -6.17 -3.01 -17.41
C ALA A 61 -6.03 -4.18 -16.42
N VAL A 62 -4.83 -4.77 -16.40
CA VAL A 62 -4.49 -5.82 -15.45
C VAL A 62 -4.43 -5.20 -14.04
N PRO A 63 -5.10 -5.78 -13.02
CA PRO A 63 -5.02 -5.30 -11.66
C PRO A 63 -3.63 -5.58 -11.04
N PRO A 64 -3.30 -4.98 -9.87
CA PRO A 64 -2.09 -5.31 -9.15
C PRO A 64 -2.02 -6.81 -8.83
N ALA A 65 -0.82 -7.39 -8.89
CA ALA A 65 -0.62 -8.81 -8.61
C ALA A 65 -0.95 -9.14 -7.14
N GLU A 66 -1.44 -10.36 -6.88
CA GLU A 66 -1.96 -10.76 -5.56
C GLU A 66 -0.93 -10.67 -4.43
N LEU A 67 0.33 -11.03 -4.68
CA LEU A 67 1.36 -11.04 -3.62
C LEU A 67 1.68 -9.63 -3.13
N PRO A 68 1.98 -8.63 -4.00
CA PRO A 68 2.04 -7.24 -3.61
C PRO A 68 0.79 -6.73 -2.89
N VAL A 69 -0.41 -7.12 -3.34
CA VAL A 69 -1.67 -6.75 -2.68
C VAL A 69 -1.71 -7.25 -1.24
N ARG A 70 -1.34 -8.52 -0.99
CA ARG A 70 -1.28 -9.06 0.38
C ARG A 70 -0.27 -8.33 1.27
N VAL A 71 0.89 -7.92 0.72
CA VAL A 71 1.88 -7.11 1.45
C VAL A 71 1.27 -5.75 1.82
N ALA A 72 0.63 -5.07 0.88
CA ALA A 72 -0.02 -3.78 1.10
C ALA A 72 -1.16 -3.88 2.14
N VAL A 73 -1.99 -4.92 2.05
CA VAL A 73 -3.06 -5.18 3.02
C VAL A 73 -2.47 -5.39 4.42
N THR A 74 -1.42 -6.20 4.54
CA THR A 74 -0.76 -6.47 5.83
C THR A 74 -0.14 -5.20 6.41
N ALA A 75 0.55 -4.42 5.58
CA ALA A 75 1.18 -3.18 6.01
C ALA A 75 0.16 -2.14 6.50
N LEU A 76 -0.92 -1.91 5.74
CA LEU A 76 -1.96 -0.96 6.13
C LEU A 76 -2.82 -1.47 7.30
N ALA A 77 -3.13 -2.76 7.37
CA ALA A 77 -3.84 -3.33 8.51
C ALA A 77 -3.02 -3.19 9.81
N GLY A 78 -1.69 -3.28 9.73
CA GLY A 78 -0.80 -3.05 10.87
C GLY A 78 -0.76 -1.61 11.40
N LEU A 79 -1.37 -0.64 10.69
CA LEU A 79 -1.51 0.74 11.18
C LEU A 79 -2.76 0.94 12.04
N LEU A 80 -3.69 -0.01 12.01
CA LEU A 80 -4.91 0.06 12.82
C LEU A 80 -4.63 -0.26 14.30
N PRO A 81 -5.49 0.21 15.22
CA PRO A 81 -5.49 -0.27 16.61
C PRO A 81 -5.61 -1.80 16.70
N ASP A 82 -5.01 -2.40 17.72
CA ASP A 82 -4.97 -3.87 17.91
C ASP A 82 -6.36 -4.54 17.97
N ASP A 83 -7.39 -3.82 18.40
CA ASP A 83 -8.77 -4.29 18.52
C ASP A 83 -9.64 -3.96 17.29
N ALA A 84 -9.11 -3.18 16.34
CA ALA A 84 -9.81 -2.83 15.13
C ALA A 84 -9.76 -3.99 14.13
N VAL A 85 -10.92 -4.38 13.63
CA VAL A 85 -11.05 -5.45 12.65
C VAL A 85 -11.58 -4.87 11.35
N ARG A 86 -10.95 -5.23 10.23
CA ARG A 86 -11.47 -4.93 8.89
C ARG A 86 -12.89 -5.50 8.74
N PRO A 87 -13.88 -4.71 8.29
CA PRO A 87 -15.22 -5.22 8.00
C PRO A 87 -15.19 -6.45 7.09
N ALA A 88 -15.97 -7.48 7.41
CA ALA A 88 -15.90 -8.78 6.75
C ALA A 88 -16.36 -8.76 5.29
N ASP A 89 -17.13 -7.74 4.91
CA ASP A 89 -17.65 -7.50 3.56
C ASP A 89 -16.66 -6.76 2.66
N TRP A 90 -15.58 -6.19 3.20
CA TRP A 90 -14.54 -5.55 2.40
C TRP A 90 -13.59 -6.58 1.81
N ASP A 91 -13.45 -6.54 0.48
CA ASP A 91 -12.33 -7.20 -0.18
C ASP A 91 -11.02 -6.40 -0.03
N ASP A 92 -9.91 -7.00 -0.45
CA ASP A 92 -8.59 -6.36 -0.36
C ASP A 92 -8.53 -5.04 -1.14
N ARG A 93 -9.21 -4.93 -2.28
CA ARG A 93 -9.23 -3.72 -3.11
C ARG A 93 -9.99 -2.60 -2.40
N GLU A 94 -11.17 -2.90 -1.87
CA GLU A 94 -12.00 -1.94 -1.13
C GLU A 94 -11.26 -1.43 0.12
N PHE A 95 -10.64 -2.34 0.87
CA PHE A 95 -9.80 -1.97 2.01
C PHE A 95 -8.67 -1.03 1.62
N LEU A 96 -7.89 -1.36 0.58
CA LEU A 96 -6.77 -0.53 0.14
C LEU A 96 -7.23 0.86 -0.33
N LEU A 97 -8.34 0.95 -1.07
CA LEU A 97 -8.88 2.23 -1.55
C LEU A 97 -9.39 3.11 -0.40
N LYS A 98 -10.04 2.53 0.61
CA LYS A 98 -10.50 3.27 1.80
C LYS A 98 -9.34 3.65 2.71
N ALA A 99 -8.41 2.73 2.95
CA ALA A 99 -7.20 2.96 3.75
C ALA A 99 -6.32 4.06 3.16
N ALA A 100 -6.24 4.16 1.84
CA ALA A 100 -5.52 5.23 1.14
C ALA A 100 -6.38 6.49 0.88
N GLY A 101 -7.65 6.53 1.32
CA GLY A 101 -8.52 7.70 1.16
C GLY A 101 -8.99 7.99 -0.26
N ARG A 102 -8.87 7.03 -1.18
CA ARG A 102 -9.37 7.14 -2.57
C ARG A 102 -10.89 6.94 -2.63
N VAL A 103 -11.42 6.15 -1.71
CA VAL A 103 -12.86 5.95 -1.51
C VAL A 103 -13.20 6.34 -0.07
N PRO A 104 -14.21 7.20 0.16
CA PRO A 104 -14.60 7.58 1.52
C PRO A 104 -15.29 6.41 2.24
N LEU A 105 -15.22 6.40 3.58
CA LEU A 105 -16.06 5.53 4.39
C LEU A 105 -17.54 5.93 4.27
N THR A 106 -18.40 4.94 4.03
CA THR A 106 -19.87 5.06 4.13
C THR A 106 -20.33 5.10 5.58
N ASP A 107 -21.60 5.43 5.83
CA ASP A 107 -22.17 5.38 7.17
C ASP A 107 -22.18 3.95 7.75
N SER A 108 -22.39 2.94 6.91
CA SER A 108 -22.31 1.53 7.31
C SER A 108 -20.89 1.14 7.71
N ASP A 109 -19.88 1.60 6.96
CA ASP A 109 -18.47 1.38 7.29
C ASP A 109 -18.12 1.99 8.64
N ARG A 110 -18.55 3.23 8.89
CA ARG A 110 -18.30 3.93 10.15
C ARG A 110 -18.96 3.23 11.33
N LEU A 111 -20.17 2.71 11.13
CA LEU A 111 -20.86 1.92 12.14
C LEU A 111 -20.13 0.60 12.45
N ALA A 112 -19.62 -0.09 11.41
CA ALA A 112 -18.91 -1.35 11.57
C ALA A 112 -17.52 -1.16 12.21
N LEU A 113 -16.81 -0.09 11.87
CA LEU A 113 -15.48 0.23 12.40
C LEU A 113 -15.51 0.85 13.81
N GLY A 114 -16.62 1.49 14.20
CA GLY A 114 -16.71 2.22 15.46
C GLY A 114 -15.62 3.30 15.58
N ASP A 115 -14.92 3.34 16.70
CA ASP A 115 -13.86 4.32 16.96
C ASP A 115 -12.69 4.23 15.96
N ALA A 116 -12.45 3.05 15.38
CA ALA A 116 -11.43 2.85 14.37
C ALA A 116 -11.70 3.65 13.07
N ALA A 117 -12.94 4.07 12.83
CA ALA A 117 -13.28 4.91 11.68
C ALA A 117 -12.53 6.25 11.69
N GLY A 118 -12.12 6.75 12.86
CA GLY A 118 -11.34 7.98 13.01
C GLY A 118 -9.88 7.87 12.53
N TRP A 119 -9.39 6.66 12.29
CA TRP A 119 -8.05 6.42 11.76
C TRP A 119 -7.99 6.51 10.23
N PHE A 120 -9.14 6.42 9.54
CA PHE A 120 -9.17 6.44 8.09
C PHE A 120 -9.21 7.89 7.53
N PRO A 121 -8.47 8.18 6.45
CA PRO A 121 -7.56 7.28 5.77
C PRO A 121 -6.28 7.03 6.58
N LEU A 122 -5.75 5.81 6.52
CA LEU A 122 -4.55 5.38 7.26
C LEU A 122 -3.27 6.00 6.69
N ILE A 123 -3.28 6.31 5.39
CA ILE A 123 -2.21 7.01 4.67
C ILE A 123 -2.83 8.05 3.72
N GLY A 124 -2.13 9.17 3.50
CA GLY A 124 -2.61 10.30 2.69
C GLY A 124 -1.49 11.18 2.18
#